data_AF-F3FYT2-F1
#
_entry.id   AF-F3FYT2-F1
#
_cell.length_a   1.000
_cell.length_b   1.000
_cell.length_c   1.000
_cell.angle_alpha   90.00
_cell.angle_beta   90.00
_cell.angle_gamma   90.00
#
_symmetry.space_group_name_H-M   'P 1'
#
loop_
_entity.id
_entity.type
_entity.pdbx_description
1 polymer ?
#
loop_
_entity_poly.entity_id
_entity_poly.type
_entity_poly.pdbx_seq_one_letter_code
_entity_poly.pdbx_strand_id
1 'polypeptide(L)' 'HDIGLINTVPSALKALLDVDGLPESVHTVNVAGEALKRSLVESLFEET' A
#
# COMPACT_ATOMS: atom_id res chain seq x y z
N HIS A 1 -0.59 19.41 -5.48
CA HIS A 1 0.21 18.52 -6.36
C HIS A 1 -0.35 17.13 -6.17
N ASP A 2 -0.77 16.45 -7.23
CA ASP A 2 -1.24 15.07 -7.16
C ASP A 2 -0.06 14.12 -6.93
N ILE A 3 -0.22 13.21 -5.97
CA ILE A 3 0.78 12.18 -5.68
C ILE A 3 0.39 10.94 -6.47
N GLY A 4 1.22 10.56 -7.43
CA GLY A 4 1.00 9.37 -8.26
C GLY A 4 1.62 8.09 -7.72
N LEU A 5 2.71 8.23 -6.97
CA LEU A 5 3.55 7.11 -6.54
C LEU A 5 3.97 7.28 -5.08
N ILE A 6 3.87 6.20 -4.32
CA ILE A 6 4.37 6.11 -2.94
C ILE A 6 5.43 5.01 -2.85
N ASN A 7 6.57 5.31 -2.21
CA ASN A 7 7.53 4.29 -1.76
C ASN A 7 7.37 4.12 -0.25
N THR A 8 7.15 2.90 0.21
CA THR A 8 6.89 2.63 1.62
C THR A 8 7.38 1.24 2.04
N VAL A 9 7.12 0.87 3.29
CA VAL A 9 7.33 -0.46 3.84
C VAL A 9 5.98 -1.17 4.06
N PRO A 10 5.92 -2.51 4.05
CA PRO A 10 4.71 -3.29 4.31
C PRO A 10 3.90 -2.84 5.53
N SER A 11 4.53 -2.61 6.69
CA SER A 11 3.83 -2.16 7.91
C SER A 11 3.12 -0.81 7.74
N ALA A 12 3.77 0.15 7.09
CA ALA A 12 3.21 1.48 6.85
C ALA A 12 2.11 1.45 5.77
N LEU A 13 2.26 0.64 4.71
CA LEU A 13 1.17 0.43 3.75
C LEU A 13 -0.07 -0.15 4.44
N LYS A 14 0.10 -1.15 5.31
CA LYS A 14 -1.02 -1.73 6.05
C LYS A 14 -1.74 -0.67 6.90
N ALA A 15 -1.00 0.16 7.63
CA ALA A 15 -1.57 1.23 8.44
C ALA A 15 -2.35 2.26 7.60
N LEU A 16 -1.92 2.54 6.36
CA LEU A 16 -2.64 3.42 5.44
C LEU A 16 -3.93 2.79 4.91
N LEU A 17 -3.90 1.50 4.56
CA LEU A 17 -5.08 0.77 4.09
C LEU A 17 -6.14 0.64 5.18
N ASP A 18 -5.73 0.40 6.43
CA ASP A 18 -6.64 0.24 7.57
C ASP A 18 -7.47 1.51 7.87
N VAL A 19 -7.10 2.66 7.29
CA VAL A 19 -7.79 3.95 7.45
C VAL A 19 -8.27 4.56 6.13
N ASP A 20 -8.28 3.79 5.03
CA ASP A 20 -8.55 4.29 3.67
C ASP A 20 -7.72 5.54 3.30
N GLY A 21 -6.46 5.58 3.76
CA GLY A 21 -5.59 6.74 3.73
C GLY A 21 -4.82 6.96 2.41
N LEU A 22 -5.06 6.14 1.39
CA LEU A 22 -4.43 6.30 0.08
C LEU A 22 -5.25 7.30 -0.79
N PRO A 23 -4.65 8.40 -1.26
CA PRO A 23 -5.33 9.30 -2.19
C PRO A 23 -5.69 8.62 -3.51
N GLU A 24 -6.83 8.97 -4.11
CA GLU A 24 -7.27 8.46 -5.41
C GLU A 24 -6.27 8.70 -6.56
N SER A 25 -5.40 9.71 -6.42
CA SER A 25 -4.36 10.01 -7.41
C SER A 25 -3.23 8.96 -7.45
N VAL A 26 -3.08 8.17 -6.38
CA VAL A 26 -2.03 7.16 -6.26
C VAL A 26 -2.39 5.94 -7.07
N HIS A 27 -1.54 5.62 -8.04
CA HIS A 27 -1.70 4.48 -8.95
C HIS A 27 -0.52 3.51 -8.86
N THR A 28 0.48 3.81 -8.03
CA THR A 28 1.63 2.93 -7.81
C THR A 28 2.13 3.02 -6.37
N VAL A 29 2.29 1.87 -5.73
CA VAL A 29 2.94 1.77 -4.42
C VAL A 29 4.06 0.74 -4.51
N ASN A 30 5.29 1.19 -4.26
CA ASN A 30 6.46 0.33 -4.15
C ASN A 30 6.68 0.00 -2.67
N VAL A 31 6.73 -1.30 -2.34
CA VAL A 31 7.00 -1.78 -0.99
C VAL A 31 8.39 -2.42 -0.90
N ALA A 32 9.18 -2.01 0.09
CA ALA A 32 10.51 -2.55 0.36
C ALA A 32 10.80 -2.54 1.87
N GLY A 33 12.01 -2.96 2.28
CA GLY A 33 12.50 -2.78 3.65
C GLY A 33 12.03 -3.81 4.69
N GLU A 34 10.85 -4.42 4.51
CA GLU A 34 10.37 -5.53 5.36
C GLU A 34 10.01 -6.75 4.51
N ALA A 35 9.95 -7.91 5.16
CA ALA A 35 9.45 -9.12 4.53
C ALA A 35 7.98 -8.94 4.11
N LEU A 36 7.70 -9.07 2.81
CA LEU A 36 6.35 -9.00 2.28
C LEU A 36 5.60 -10.28 2.62
N LYS A 37 4.71 -10.21 3.63
CA LYS A 37 3.87 -11.34 4.03
C LYS A 37 2.83 -11.64 2.95
N ARG A 38 2.65 -12.93 2.62
CA ARG A 38 1.62 -13.38 1.68
C ARG A 38 0.23 -12.86 2.03
N SER A 39 -0.14 -12.87 3.30
CA SER A 39 -1.43 -12.38 3.77
C SER A 39 -1.68 -10.90 3.46
N LEU A 40 -0.64 -10.05 3.47
CA LEU A 40 -0.78 -8.64 3.09
C LEU A 40 -1.05 -8.50 1.58
N VAL A 41 -0.38 -9.33 0.78
CA VAL A 41 -0.60 -9.39 -0.67
C VAL A 41 -2.01 -9.88 -0.97
N GLU A 42 -2.47 -10.94 -0.32
CA GLU A 42 -3.81 -11.49 -0.48
C GLU A 42 -4.89 -10.43 -0.16
N SER A 43 -4.80 -9.77 1.00
CA SER A 43 -5.75 -8.70 1.36
C SER A 43 -5.76 -7.52 0.37
N LEU A 44 -4.61 -7.19 -0.24
CA LEU A 44 -4.50 -6.12 -1.23
C LEU A 44 -5.17 -6.47 -2.56
N PHE A 45 -5.19 -7.75 -2.95
CA PHE A 45 -5.76 -8.21 -4.22
C PHE A 45 -7.19 -8.72 -4.09
N GLU A 46 -7.67 -9.02 -2.88
CA GLU A 46 -9.07 -9.39 -2.61
C GLU A 46 -10.04 -8.21 -2.77
N GLU A 47 -9.55 -6.97 -2.67
CA GLU A 47 -10.35 -5.74 -2.76
C GLU A 47 -10.40 -5.10 -4.17
N THR A 48 -9.90 -5.79 -5.19
CA THR A 48 -10.00 -5.39 -6.62
C THR A 48 -10.79 -6.38 -7.45
#